data_AF-A0A0W0FFA6-F1
#
_entry.id   AF-A0A0W0FFA6-F1
#
_cell.length_a   1.000
_cell.length_b   1.000
_cell.length_c   1.000
_cell.angle_alpha   90.00
_cell.angle_beta   90.00
_cell.angle_gamma   90.00
#
_symmetry.space_group_name_H-M   'P 1'
#
loop_
_entity.id
_entity.type
_entity.pdbx_description
1 polymer ?
#
loop_
_entity_poly.entity_id
_entity_poly.type
_entity_poly.pdbx_seq_one_letter_code
_entity_poly.pdbx_strand_id
1 'polypeptide(L)'
;MHRKVTLLVLVAAGLQAANAQTSLYLPGWEEQAISADILGVDDKGRTTWQIQRGASTAADDDESGFHGTFTLVEGSDYVSYTVNDPQLSVSFGYDCSLSGDIAVCSGVVEGETFTATETVSRFLVQGGTTAAGVTPTAGGGASAPTTSPTGAQTSGGSASSPTNTSNAASSVKLASSGVIVGAVGFLLSIL
;
A
#
# COMPACT_ATOMS: atom_id res chain seq x y z
N MET A 1 -31.00 1.54 -66.19
CA MET A 1 -30.95 2.49 -65.07
C MET A 1 -30.85 1.71 -63.76
N HIS A 2 -29.65 1.48 -63.22
CA HIS A 2 -29.48 0.83 -61.92
C HIS A 2 -28.35 1.53 -61.16
N ARG A 3 -28.71 2.48 -60.29
CA ARG A 3 -27.76 3.15 -59.38
C ARG A 3 -27.52 2.24 -58.18
N LYS A 4 -26.32 1.66 -58.08
CA LYS A 4 -25.86 0.95 -56.90
C LYS A 4 -25.48 1.99 -55.83
N VAL A 5 -26.31 2.10 -54.80
CA VAL A 5 -26.04 2.90 -53.61
C VAL A 5 -25.22 2.01 -52.66
N THR A 6 -23.92 2.26 -52.58
CA THR A 6 -23.03 1.59 -51.62
C THR A 6 -23.07 2.35 -50.31
N LEU A 7 -23.71 1.77 -49.30
CA LEU A 7 -23.77 2.31 -47.95
C LEU A 7 -22.46 1.97 -47.22
N LEU A 8 -21.61 2.97 -46.99
CA LEU A 8 -20.36 2.82 -46.23
C LEU A 8 -20.68 3.08 -44.75
N VAL A 9 -20.86 2.02 -43.97
CA VAL A 9 -21.07 2.11 -42.52
C VAL A 9 -19.72 2.29 -41.83
N LEU A 10 -19.45 3.51 -41.37
CA LEU A 10 -18.27 3.88 -40.59
C LEU A 10 -18.53 3.47 -39.14
N VAL A 11 -17.97 2.34 -38.70
CA VAL A 11 -18.00 1.90 -37.29
C VAL A 11 -16.93 2.67 -36.53
N ALA A 12 -17.32 3.80 -35.92
CA ALA A 12 -16.50 4.49 -34.93
C ALA A 12 -16.53 3.68 -33.63
N ALA A 13 -15.55 2.79 -33.46
CA ALA A 13 -15.32 2.12 -32.18
C ALA A 13 -14.80 3.18 -31.18
N GLY A 14 -15.71 3.72 -30.38
CA GLY A 14 -15.38 4.58 -29.25
C GLY A 14 -14.56 3.80 -28.23
N LEU A 15 -13.25 4.08 -28.16
CA LEU A 15 -12.38 3.59 -27.11
C LEU A 15 -12.79 4.31 -25.82
N GLN A 16 -13.72 3.72 -25.06
CA GLN A 16 -14.01 4.20 -23.73
C GLN A 16 -12.82 3.86 -22.85
N ALA A 17 -12.05 4.88 -22.45
CA ALA A 17 -11.02 4.72 -21.44
C ALA A 17 -11.71 4.33 -20.13
N ALA A 18 -11.65 3.04 -19.80
CA ALA A 18 -12.06 2.56 -18.50
C ALA A 18 -11.02 3.04 -17.49
N ASN A 19 -11.32 4.13 -16.77
CA ASN A 19 -10.55 4.51 -15.60
C ASN A 19 -10.80 3.43 -14.54
N ALA A 20 -9.83 2.53 -14.36
CA ALA A 20 -9.89 1.57 -13.27
C ALA A 20 -9.85 2.35 -11.95
N GLN A 21 -10.92 2.25 -11.17
CA GLN A 21 -10.90 2.75 -9.79
C GLN A 21 -10.00 1.81 -8.99
N THR A 22 -8.97 2.36 -8.37
CA THR A 22 -8.11 1.62 -7.44
C THR A 22 -8.57 1.89 -6.02
N SER A 23 -8.43 0.90 -5.15
CA SER A 23 -8.74 1.04 -3.74
C SER A 23 -7.46 0.90 -2.92
N LEU A 24 -7.07 1.96 -2.21
CA LEU A 24 -5.85 2.01 -1.41
C LEU A 24 -6.20 2.09 0.07
N TYR A 25 -5.35 1.48 0.90
CA TYR A 25 -5.37 1.67 2.35
C TYR A 25 -4.32 2.71 2.74
N LEU A 26 -4.74 3.75 3.46
CA LEU A 26 -3.89 4.83 3.95
C LEU A 26 -3.98 4.94 5.48
N PRO A 27 -2.96 4.47 6.21
CA PRO A 27 -2.97 4.41 7.68
C PRO A 27 -3.13 5.78 8.34
N GLY A 28 -4.14 5.93 9.21
CA GLY A 28 -4.43 7.19 9.90
C GLY A 28 -5.03 8.30 9.04
N TRP A 29 -5.46 8.03 7.81
CA TRP A 29 -6.11 9.01 6.92
C TRP A 29 -7.62 8.77 6.85
N GLU A 30 -8.41 9.85 6.89
CA GLU A 30 -9.84 9.80 6.58
C GLU A 30 -10.09 9.81 5.07
N GLU A 31 -11.26 9.32 4.66
CA GLU A 31 -11.68 9.30 3.25
C GLU A 31 -11.73 10.72 2.69
N GLN A 32 -10.87 11.00 1.71
CA GLN A 32 -10.83 12.28 1.02
C GLN A 32 -10.50 12.07 -0.46
N ALA A 33 -10.81 13.08 -1.28
CA ALA A 33 -10.50 13.04 -2.70
C ALA A 33 -8.98 13.07 -2.92
N ILE A 34 -8.40 11.91 -3.23
CA ILE A 34 -6.98 11.77 -3.58
C ILE A 34 -6.82 11.17 -4.98
N SER A 35 -5.70 11.50 -5.62
CA SER A 35 -5.25 10.84 -6.83
C SER A 35 -4.00 10.02 -6.54
N ALA A 36 -3.87 8.89 -7.23
CA ALA A 36 -2.73 7.99 -7.10
C ALA A 36 -2.17 7.63 -8.47
N ASP A 37 -0.87 7.85 -8.64
CA ASP A 37 -0.11 7.42 -9.82
C ASP A 37 0.75 6.21 -9.48
N ILE A 38 0.78 5.20 -10.35
CA ILE A 38 1.70 4.06 -10.19
C ILE A 38 3.12 4.51 -10.58
N LEU A 39 4.05 4.42 -9.64
CA LEU A 39 5.48 4.63 -9.88
C LEU A 39 6.17 3.33 -10.34
N GLY A 40 5.71 2.18 -9.86
CA GLY A 40 6.25 0.89 -10.25
C GLY A 40 5.79 -0.25 -9.36
N VAL A 41 6.26 -1.45 -9.67
CA VAL A 41 6.06 -2.67 -8.86
C VAL A 41 7.44 -3.26 -8.59
N ASP A 42 7.72 -3.60 -7.34
CA ASP A 42 9.02 -4.19 -6.96
C ASP A 42 9.08 -5.71 -7.20
N ASP A 43 10.25 -6.30 -6.92
CA ASP A 43 10.52 -7.73 -7.06
C ASP A 43 9.70 -8.61 -6.12
N LYS A 44 9.09 -8.02 -5.08
CA LYS A 44 8.20 -8.68 -4.12
C LYS A 44 6.72 -8.54 -4.50
N GLY A 45 6.41 -7.89 -5.62
CA GLY A 45 5.05 -7.64 -6.07
C GLY A 45 4.34 -6.50 -5.32
N ARG A 46 5.07 -5.65 -4.60
CA ARG A 46 4.51 -4.46 -3.94
C ARG A 46 4.41 -3.32 -4.94
N THR A 47 3.28 -2.63 -4.96
CA THR A 47 3.06 -1.49 -5.84
C THR A 47 3.47 -0.21 -5.12
N THR A 48 4.29 0.59 -5.78
CA THR A 48 4.66 1.93 -5.32
C THR A 48 3.78 2.96 -6.00
N TRP A 49 3.11 3.77 -5.20
CA TRP A 49 2.19 4.82 -5.61
C TRP A 49 2.73 6.18 -5.22
N GLN A 50 2.57 7.16 -6.09
CA GLN A 50 2.66 8.57 -5.75
C GLN A 50 1.25 9.07 -5.47
N ILE A 51 1.02 9.48 -4.23
CA ILE A 51 -0.26 10.02 -3.80
C ILE A 51 -0.19 11.54 -3.83
N GLN A 52 -1.24 12.13 -4.41
CA GLN A 52 -1.39 13.56 -4.60
C GLN A 52 -2.79 13.99 -4.19
N ARG A 53 -2.94 15.30 -3.94
CA ARG A 53 -4.25 15.91 -3.79
C ARG A 53 -5.12 15.61 -5.01
N GLY A 54 -6.31 15.07 -4.79
CA GLY A 54 -7.29 14.87 -5.85
C GLY A 54 -7.90 16.20 -6.29
N ALA A 55 -8.60 16.20 -7.42
CA ALA A 55 -9.40 17.36 -7.80
C ALA A 55 -10.55 17.53 -6.79
N SER A 56 -10.43 18.50 -5.87
CA SER A 56 -11.57 18.85 -5.02
C SER A 56 -12.68 19.42 -5.91
N THR A 57 -13.90 18.92 -5.73
CA THR A 57 -15.08 19.47 -6.39
C THR A 57 -15.59 20.74 -5.70
N ALA A 58 -15.04 21.10 -4.53
CA ALA A 58 -15.43 22.28 -3.78
C ALA A 58 -14.44 23.43 -4.03
N ALA A 59 -14.98 24.60 -4.38
CA ALA A 59 -14.21 25.79 -4.73
C ALA A 59 -13.56 26.51 -3.53
N ASP A 60 -13.73 25.99 -2.31
CA ASP A 60 -13.37 26.66 -1.05
C ASP A 60 -12.28 25.92 -0.23
N ASP A 61 -11.63 24.88 -0.77
CA ASP A 61 -10.67 24.03 -0.02
C ASP A 61 -9.20 24.53 -0.05
N ASP A 62 -8.95 25.84 -0.09
CA ASP A 62 -7.57 26.33 -0.33
C ASP A 62 -6.62 26.26 0.88
N GLU A 63 -7.09 26.06 2.12
CA GLU A 63 -6.23 26.29 3.31
C GLU A 63 -6.00 25.09 4.25
N SER A 64 -6.73 23.97 4.13
CA SER A 64 -6.56 22.81 5.05
C SER A 64 -6.25 21.48 4.35
N GLY A 65 -5.99 21.52 3.05
CA GLY A 65 -5.67 20.33 2.27
C GLY A 65 -4.22 19.87 2.46
N PHE A 66 -3.96 18.58 2.30
CA PHE A 66 -2.60 18.07 2.22
C PHE A 66 -1.79 18.79 1.13
N HIS A 67 -0.74 19.51 1.53
CA HIS A 67 0.18 20.22 0.64
C HIS A 67 1.43 19.37 0.40
N GLY A 68 1.35 18.42 -0.53
CA GLY A 68 2.53 17.63 -0.87
C GLY A 68 2.28 16.48 -1.82
N THR A 69 3.33 15.70 -1.98
CA THR A 69 3.30 14.37 -2.59
C THR A 69 3.88 13.40 -1.58
N PHE A 70 3.25 12.25 -1.41
CA PHE A 70 3.84 11.18 -0.60
C PHE A 70 3.92 9.89 -1.40
N THR A 71 4.88 9.06 -1.03
CA THR A 71 5.09 7.76 -1.66
C THR A 71 4.47 6.70 -0.77
N LEU A 72 3.58 5.88 -1.31
CA LEU A 72 2.97 4.73 -0.65
C LEU A 72 3.49 3.45 -1.30
N VAL A 73 3.94 2.48 -0.52
CA VAL A 73 4.27 1.14 -0.96
C VAL A 73 3.24 0.19 -0.38
N GLU A 74 2.46 -0.46 -1.22
CA GLU A 74 1.42 -1.41 -0.80
C GLU A 74 1.71 -2.82 -1.32
N GLY A 75 1.60 -3.80 -0.42
CA GLY A 75 1.62 -5.23 -0.68
C GLY A 75 0.43 -5.94 -0.03
N SER A 76 0.38 -7.27 -0.15
CA SER A 76 -0.71 -8.08 0.42
C SER A 76 -0.77 -8.06 1.95
N ASP A 77 0.38 -7.92 2.61
CA ASP A 77 0.61 -8.06 4.04
C ASP A 77 1.40 -6.86 4.63
N TYR A 78 1.63 -5.83 3.82
CA TYR A 78 2.47 -4.69 4.16
C TYR A 78 1.97 -3.41 3.50
N VAL A 79 2.03 -2.32 4.25
CA VAL A 79 1.86 -0.97 3.72
C VAL A 79 2.90 -0.07 4.36
N SER A 80 3.51 0.81 3.59
CA SER A 80 4.26 1.93 4.17
C SER A 80 4.10 3.18 3.36
N TYR A 81 4.23 4.32 4.01
CA TYR A 81 4.31 5.57 3.30
C TYR A 81 5.37 6.49 3.88
N THR A 82 5.85 7.38 3.03
CA THR A 82 6.75 8.46 3.43
C THR A 82 6.22 9.77 2.89
N VAL A 83 5.92 10.69 3.80
CA VAL A 83 5.59 12.07 3.50
C VAL A 83 6.86 12.90 3.64
N ASN A 84 7.14 13.71 2.64
CA ASN A 84 8.16 14.75 2.73
C ASN A 84 7.48 16.09 2.48
N ASP A 85 7.25 16.85 3.55
CA ASP A 85 6.69 18.19 3.45
C ASP A 85 7.82 19.23 3.57
N PRO A 86 8.24 19.83 2.45
CA PRO A 86 9.30 20.84 2.47
C PRO A 86 8.85 22.16 3.10
N GLN A 87 7.55 22.45 3.17
CA GLN A 87 7.03 23.68 3.78
C GLN A 87 7.13 23.60 5.30
N LEU A 88 6.83 22.43 5.87
CA LEU A 88 6.96 22.17 7.31
C LEU A 88 8.37 21.72 7.70
N SER A 89 9.23 21.35 6.75
CA SER A 89 10.54 20.74 7.01
C SER A 89 10.46 19.48 7.87
N VAL A 90 9.36 18.72 7.73
CA VAL A 90 9.13 17.47 8.46
C VAL A 90 9.00 16.31 7.49
N SER A 91 9.64 15.19 7.83
CA SER A 91 9.46 13.91 7.17
C SER A 91 8.76 12.93 8.11
N PHE A 92 7.69 12.31 7.65
CA PHE A 92 6.97 11.29 8.40
C PHE A 92 7.05 9.96 7.66
N GLY A 93 7.44 8.92 8.39
CA GLY A 93 7.42 7.54 7.90
C GLY A 93 6.42 6.73 8.71
N TYR A 94 5.67 5.88 8.00
CA TYR A 94 4.70 4.98 8.60
C TYR A 94 4.85 3.61 7.96
N ASP A 95 4.94 2.57 8.78
CA ASP A 95 5.08 1.17 8.36
C ASP A 95 4.01 0.33 9.06
N CYS A 96 3.23 -0.42 8.29
CA CYS A 96 2.16 -1.26 8.77
C CYS A 96 2.34 -2.70 8.30
N SER A 97 2.13 -3.64 9.22
CA SER A 97 1.92 -5.05 8.90
C SER A 97 0.42 -5.34 8.88
N LEU A 98 -0.05 -5.97 7.81
CA LEU A 98 -1.46 -6.30 7.59
C LEU A 98 -1.72 -7.78 7.88
N SER A 99 -2.76 -8.05 8.66
CA SER A 99 -3.23 -9.41 8.95
C SER A 99 -4.74 -9.46 8.86
N GLY A 100 -5.25 -9.73 7.66
CA GLY A 100 -6.69 -9.64 7.36
C GLY A 100 -7.14 -8.18 7.38
N ASP A 101 -8.14 -7.86 8.20
CA ASP A 101 -8.71 -6.50 8.31
C ASP A 101 -8.05 -5.66 9.41
N ILE A 102 -6.94 -6.13 9.99
CA ILE A 102 -6.21 -5.42 11.05
C ILE A 102 -4.81 -5.03 10.54
N ALA A 103 -4.44 -3.78 10.78
CA ALA A 103 -3.11 -3.25 10.57
C ALA A 103 -2.46 -2.92 11.92
N VAL A 104 -1.22 -3.35 12.09
CA VAL A 104 -0.36 -2.90 13.20
C VAL A 104 0.71 -2.00 12.60
N CYS A 105 0.64 -0.74 12.95
CA CYS A 105 1.43 0.30 12.35
C CYS A 105 2.39 0.94 13.35
N SER A 106 3.56 1.31 12.88
CA SER A 106 4.54 2.09 13.61
C SER A 106 5.03 3.27 12.78
N GLY A 107 5.25 4.40 13.42
CA GLY A 107 5.83 5.58 12.79
C GLY A 107 6.85 6.24 13.70
N VAL A 108 7.63 7.14 13.12
CA VAL A 108 8.58 7.99 13.86
C VAL A 108 8.25 9.44 13.60
N VAL A 109 8.01 10.20 14.68
CA VAL A 109 7.78 11.64 14.66
C VAL A 109 8.79 12.26 15.59
N GLU A 110 9.64 13.17 15.07
CA GLU A 110 10.67 13.85 15.87
C GLU A 110 11.61 12.91 16.66
N GLY A 111 11.81 11.68 16.16
CA GLY A 111 12.64 10.65 16.81
C GLY A 111 11.90 9.80 17.84
N GLU A 112 10.64 10.10 18.15
CA GLU A 112 9.79 9.25 18.98
C GLU A 112 9.07 8.20 18.13
N THR A 113 9.17 6.94 18.54
CA THR A 113 8.45 5.84 17.89
C THR A 113 7.11 5.64 18.57
N PHE A 114 6.05 5.55 17.78
CA PHE A 114 4.72 5.20 18.27
C PHE A 114 4.20 3.98 17.51
N THR A 115 3.20 3.32 18.11
CA THR A 115 2.55 2.16 17.53
C THR A 115 1.06 2.30 17.69
N ALA A 116 0.32 2.04 16.61
CA ALA A 116 -1.12 2.07 16.57
C ALA A 116 -1.64 0.79 15.90
N THR A 117 -2.76 0.29 16.42
CA THR A 117 -3.49 -0.79 15.77
C THR A 117 -4.79 -0.22 15.24
N GLU A 118 -5.08 -0.44 13.96
CA GLU A 118 -6.30 0.07 13.32
C GLU A 118 -6.91 -0.98 12.39
N THR A 119 -8.16 -0.72 11.99
CA THR A 119 -8.86 -1.54 11.00
C THR A 119 -8.51 -1.06 9.61
N VAL A 120 -8.22 -2.00 8.70
CA VAL A 120 -7.91 -1.70 7.30
C VAL A 120 -9.17 -1.17 6.62
N SER A 121 -9.22 0.14 6.41
CA SER A 121 -10.26 0.80 5.62
C SER A 121 -9.68 1.27 4.30
N ARG A 122 -10.14 0.66 3.19
CA ARG A 122 -9.68 1.04 1.85
C ARG A 122 -10.67 1.99 1.22
N PHE A 123 -10.19 3.06 0.61
CA PHE A 123 -11.03 4.00 -0.10
C PHE A 123 -10.65 4.11 -1.57
N LEU A 124 -11.61 4.54 -2.37
CA LEU A 124 -11.45 4.66 -3.81
C LEU A 124 -10.59 5.88 -4.13
N VAL A 125 -9.52 5.66 -4.87
CA VAL A 125 -8.63 6.71 -5.35
C VAL A 125 -8.87 6.94 -6.83
N GLN A 126 -8.76 8.21 -7.25
CA GLN A 126 -8.79 8.53 -8.67
C GLN A 126 -7.48 8.06 -9.29
N GLY A 127 -7.56 7.05 -10.14
CA GLY A 127 -6.41 6.57 -10.91
C GLY A 127 -5.84 7.71 -11.73
N GLY A 128 -4.61 8.12 -11.39
CA GLY A 128 -3.85 9.08 -12.17
C GLY A 128 -3.32 8.43 -13.45
N THR A 129 -2.81 9.25 -14.37
CA THR A 129 -2.24 8.74 -15.62
C THR A 129 -1.05 7.85 -15.29
N THR A 130 -1.15 6.55 -15.54
CA THR A 130 -0.03 5.62 -15.35
C THR A 130 1.21 6.21 -16.03
N ALA A 131 2.30 6.43 -15.28
CA ALA A 131 3.51 7.00 -15.83
C ALA A 131 3.92 6.19 -17.08
N ALA A 132 4.01 6.86 -18.23
CA ALA A 132 4.30 6.23 -19.51
C ALA A 132 5.73 5.65 -19.47
N GLY A 133 5.89 4.40 -19.06
CA GLY A 133 7.21 3.78 -18.95
C GLY A 133 7.26 2.41 -18.29
N VAL A 134 6.32 2.09 -17.39
CA VAL A 134 6.24 0.74 -16.81
C VAL A 134 5.31 -0.13 -17.65
N THR A 135 5.85 -0.72 -18.72
CA THR A 135 5.17 -1.87 -19.35
C THR A 135 5.31 -3.03 -18.36
N PRO A 136 4.23 -3.54 -17.75
CA PRO A 136 4.34 -4.72 -16.90
C PRO A 136 4.90 -5.84 -17.77
N THR A 137 6.11 -6.30 -17.45
CA THR A 137 6.67 -7.49 -18.09
C THR A 137 5.82 -8.65 -17.62
N ALA A 138 4.88 -9.07 -18.46
CA ALA A 138 4.09 -10.27 -18.23
C ALA A 138 5.05 -11.46 -18.09
N GLY A 139 5.33 -11.86 -16.85
CA GLY A 139 6.09 -13.07 -16.52
C GLY A 139 5.28 -14.31 -16.85
N GLY A 140 5.07 -14.58 -18.14
CA GLY A 140 4.53 -15.84 -18.64
C GLY A 140 5.60 -16.92 -18.66
N GLY A 141 5.93 -17.46 -17.48
CA GLY A 141 6.85 -18.59 -17.32
C GLY A 141 6.09 -19.87 -16.98
N ALA A 142 5.47 -20.51 -17.97
CA ALA A 142 4.98 -21.87 -17.82
C ALA A 142 6.16 -22.86 -17.92
N SER A 143 6.75 -23.23 -16.78
CA SER A 143 7.76 -24.29 -16.72
C SER A 143 7.08 -25.67 -16.75
N ALA A 144 7.37 -26.44 -17.80
CA ALA A 144 6.95 -27.82 -17.95
C ALA A 144 7.59 -28.73 -16.88
N PRO A 145 6.89 -29.78 -16.39
CA PRO A 145 7.48 -30.77 -15.50
C PRO A 145 8.45 -31.66 -16.29
N THR A 146 9.74 -31.58 -15.96
CA THR A 146 10.74 -32.52 -16.50
C THR A 146 10.95 -33.63 -15.46
N THR A 147 10.59 -34.86 -15.85
CA THR A 147 10.73 -36.08 -15.06
C THR A 147 12.06 -36.81 -15.35
N SER A 148 12.58 -37.45 -14.30
CA SER A 148 13.52 -38.59 -14.24
C SER A 148 15.04 -38.34 -14.36
N PRO A 149 15.92 -39.25 -13.84
CA PRO A 149 15.69 -40.36 -12.88
C PRO A 149 16.69 -40.41 -11.68
N THR A 150 16.30 -41.29 -10.75
CA THR A 150 17.02 -41.98 -9.66
C THR A 150 18.56 -42.07 -9.75
N GLY A 151 19.23 -41.65 -8.67
CA GLY A 151 20.60 -42.02 -8.34
C GLY A 151 20.77 -42.14 -6.82
N ALA A 152 21.07 -43.36 -6.35
CA ALA A 152 21.33 -43.69 -4.95
C ALA A 152 22.80 -43.42 -4.58
N GLN A 153 23.08 -42.94 -3.36
CA GLN A 153 24.28 -43.23 -2.54
C GLN A 153 24.25 -42.40 -1.22
N THR A 154 24.00 -43.03 -0.07
CA THR A 154 24.96 -43.51 0.97
C THR A 154 25.46 -42.46 1.97
N SER A 155 24.86 -42.52 3.18
CA SER A 155 25.45 -42.63 4.53
C SER A 155 26.62 -41.73 4.99
N GLY A 156 26.37 -41.05 6.13
CA GLY A 156 27.34 -40.51 7.09
C GLY A 156 27.00 -39.05 7.41
N GLY A 157 26.48 -38.62 8.56
CA GLY A 157 26.69 -39.08 9.93
C GLY A 157 27.42 -37.97 10.68
N SER A 158 26.70 -37.16 11.47
CA SER A 158 27.13 -36.61 12.77
C SER A 158 26.05 -35.70 13.35
N ALA A 159 25.57 -36.12 14.52
CA ALA A 159 24.65 -35.41 15.37
C ALA A 159 25.36 -34.24 16.08
N SER A 160 24.63 -33.13 16.29
CA SER A 160 24.95 -32.15 17.33
C SER A 160 23.63 -31.70 17.93
N SER A 161 23.39 -32.17 19.16
CA SER A 161 22.25 -31.86 20.02
C SER A 161 22.61 -30.66 20.93
N PRO A 162 21.64 -30.11 21.68
CA PRO A 162 21.38 -28.67 21.76
C PRO A 162 22.10 -27.95 22.90
N THR A 163 22.29 -26.64 22.76
CA THR A 163 22.61 -25.75 23.89
C THR A 163 21.34 -25.05 24.36
N ASN A 164 20.74 -25.60 25.40
CA ASN A 164 19.73 -24.92 26.21
C ASN A 164 20.39 -23.73 26.93
N THR A 165 19.97 -22.51 26.61
CA THR A 165 20.20 -21.36 27.50
C THR A 165 18.87 -20.93 28.07
N SER A 166 18.58 -21.46 29.26
CA SER A 166 17.49 -21.04 30.12
C SER A 166 17.81 -19.66 30.69
N ASN A 167 17.11 -18.62 30.22
CA ASN A 167 17.09 -17.31 30.87
C ASN A 167 15.80 -17.12 31.67
N ALA A 168 15.99 -16.59 32.88
CA ALA A 168 15.07 -16.62 34.00
C ALA A 168 13.76 -15.87 33.75
N ALA A 169 12.68 -16.46 34.30
CA ALA A 169 11.40 -15.84 34.49
C ALA A 169 11.52 -14.58 35.37
N SER A 170 11.17 -13.43 34.82
CA SER A 170 10.80 -12.25 35.61
C SER A 170 9.28 -12.11 35.55
N SER A 171 8.63 -12.44 36.66
CA SER A 171 7.21 -12.21 36.88
C SER A 171 6.94 -10.72 37.09
N VAL A 172 6.66 -10.00 36.00
CA VAL A 172 6.12 -8.65 36.08
C VAL A 172 4.62 -8.75 36.41
N LYS A 173 4.27 -8.36 37.64
CA LYS A 173 2.89 -8.15 38.06
C LYS A 173 2.31 -6.99 37.23
N LEU A 174 1.46 -7.31 36.26
CA LEU A 174 0.67 -6.30 35.57
C LEU A 174 -0.50 -5.90 36.48
N ALA A 175 -0.37 -4.72 37.10
CA ALA A 175 -1.47 -4.07 37.78
C ALA A 175 -2.53 -3.67 36.74
N SER A 176 -3.75 -4.18 36.93
CA SER A 176 -4.94 -3.79 36.18
C SER A 176 -5.31 -2.35 36.54
N SER A 177 -4.79 -1.38 35.80
CA SER A 177 -5.27 0.00 35.80
C SER A 177 -6.28 0.16 34.66
N GLY A 178 -7.47 0.63 35.01
CA GLY A 178 -8.63 0.71 34.11
C GLY A 178 -8.36 1.52 32.85
N VAL A 179 -8.89 1.02 31.73
CA VAL A 179 -8.99 1.77 30.48
C VAL A 179 -10.10 2.80 30.66
N ILE A 180 -9.72 4.06 30.81
CA ILE A 180 -10.60 5.19 30.55
C ILE A 180 -10.71 5.28 29.03
N VAL A 181 -11.92 5.04 28.51
CA VAL A 181 -12.30 5.36 27.13
C VAL A 181 -12.22 6.88 26.99
N GLY A 182 -11.05 7.38 26.63
CA GLY A 182 -10.83 8.77 26.25
C GLY A 182 -10.98 8.90 24.75
N ALA A 183 -12.09 9.48 24.31
CA ALA A 183 -12.23 10.00 22.96
C ALA A 183 -11.15 11.06 22.73
N VAL A 184 -10.08 10.69 22.03
CA VAL A 184 -9.13 11.66 21.51
C VAL A 184 -9.77 12.24 20.26
N GLY A 185 -10.59 13.27 20.48
CA GLY A 185 -10.97 14.20 19.43
C GLY A 185 -9.71 14.87 18.92
N PHE A 186 -9.40 14.61 17.65
CA PHE A 186 -8.30 15.24 16.94
C PHE A 186 -8.62 16.75 16.83
N LEU A 187 -8.03 17.53 17.73
CA LEU A 187 -8.11 18.98 17.74
C LEU A 187 -6.95 19.51 16.91
N LEU A 188 -7.03 19.32 15.59
CA LEU A 188 -6.15 20.00 14.63
C LEU A 188 -6.86 21.29 14.21
N SER A 189 -6.64 22.33 14.99
CA SER A 189 -6.93 23.71 14.62
C SER A 189 -5.76 24.55 15.11
N ILE A 190 -5.33 25.48 14.26
CA ILE A 190 -4.19 26.40 14.39
C ILE A 190 -2.92 25.88 13.73
N LEU A 191 -2.84 26.04 12.42
CA LEU A 191 -1.96 27.05 11.81
C LEU A 191 -2.55 27.51 10.48
#